data_AF-A0A1M3DI94-F1
#
_entry.id   AF-A0A1M3DI94-F1
#
_cell.length_a   1.000
_cell.length_b   1.000
_cell.length_c   1.000
_cell.angle_alpha   90.00
_cell.angle_beta   90.00
_cell.angle_gamma   90.00
#
_symmetry.space_group_name_H-M   'P 1'
#
loop_
_entity.id
_entity.type
_entity.pdbx_description
1 polymer ?
#
loop_
_entity_poly.entity_id
_entity_poly.type
_entity_poly.pdbx_seq_one_letter_code
_entity_poly.pdbx_strand_id
1 'polypeptide(L)'
;MTEQPEPGEPLLPERLARAITMGGPIPVSQFMAAANAHYYATRDPLGAGGDFTTAPEISQMFGELIGLWCADLWDRAGRPDAAWVELGPGRGTLAADALRAMAKAGFSPPVHFVETSPVLRAGQAKRVPDATWHDDVEELPTDRPLLIVANEFFDALPIRQLVRRGAAWHERLIACQDTLFLPIPGKQVPDAVIPAHLRDAPAGAIIETSPASVGIIRVLAARIVAQGGAMLAIDYGYEGPAVGDTLQAVRGHAFANPFEEPGERDLTAHVDFATLGMVGHASGAIVSGPVGQGAFLRALGIDARAATLARGRPEVLADRDRLVDAMGDLFKVLALRQTDWPEPAGFA
;
A
#
# COMPACT_ATOMS: atom_id res chain seq x y z
N MET A 1 -6.02 26.51 0.06
CA MET A 1 -7.34 27.08 0.40
C MET A 1 -8.26 25.88 0.46
N THR A 2 -8.55 25.38 1.66
CA THR A 2 -9.43 24.23 1.88
C THR A 2 -10.82 24.58 1.36
N GLU A 3 -11.31 23.88 0.36
CA GLU A 3 -12.75 23.81 0.13
C GLU A 3 -13.35 23.17 1.38
N GLN A 4 -13.93 24.02 2.23
CA GLN A 4 -14.99 23.54 3.10
C GLN A 4 -16.07 22.96 2.20
N PRO A 5 -16.72 21.83 2.58
CA PRO A 5 -17.84 21.31 1.80
C PRO A 5 -18.83 22.45 1.55
N GLU A 6 -19.16 22.68 0.28
CA GLU A 6 -20.16 23.66 -0.15
C GLU A 6 -21.42 23.47 0.73
N PRO A 7 -22.00 24.55 1.29
CA PRO A 7 -23.14 24.44 2.19
C PRO A 7 -24.29 23.72 1.47
N GLY A 8 -24.52 22.46 1.83
CA GLY A 8 -25.57 21.61 1.25
C GLY A 8 -25.09 20.30 0.61
N GLU A 9 -23.79 20.01 0.54
CA GLU A 9 -23.35 18.67 0.10
C GLU A 9 -23.59 17.64 1.23
N PRO A 10 -24.38 16.57 0.98
CA PRO A 10 -24.68 15.58 2.00
C PRO A 10 -23.40 14.86 2.48
N LEU A 11 -23.36 14.52 3.77
CA LEU A 11 -22.22 13.82 4.36
C LEU A 11 -21.99 12.47 3.64
N LEU A 12 -20.76 11.94 3.66
CA LEU A 12 -20.45 10.69 2.97
C LEU A 12 -21.42 9.53 3.30
N PRO A 13 -21.80 9.28 4.59
CA PRO A 13 -22.80 8.27 4.90
C PRO A 13 -24.14 8.49 4.20
N GLU A 14 -24.62 9.73 4.10
CA GLU A 14 -25.89 10.05 3.44
C GLU A 14 -25.80 9.85 1.92
N ARG A 15 -24.66 10.20 1.31
CA ARG A 15 -24.38 9.97 -0.11
C ARG A 15 -24.38 8.48 -0.46
N LEU A 16 -23.68 7.66 0.35
CA LEU A 16 -23.64 6.22 0.18
C LEU A 16 -25.03 5.59 0.38
N ALA A 17 -25.75 6.02 1.42
CA ALA A 17 -27.10 5.55 1.70
C ALA A 17 -28.06 5.84 0.54
N ARG A 18 -28.02 7.06 0.00
CA ARG A 18 -28.82 7.45 -1.17
C ARG A 18 -28.45 6.62 -2.40
N ALA A 19 -27.16 6.41 -2.65
CA ALA A 19 -26.70 5.60 -3.79
C ALA A 19 -27.19 4.15 -3.68
N ILE A 20 -27.07 3.52 -2.51
CA ILE A 20 -27.54 2.15 -2.26
C ILE A 20 -29.07 2.06 -2.33
N THR A 21 -29.80 3.07 -1.84
CA THR A 21 -31.27 3.11 -1.91
C THR A 21 -31.76 3.15 -3.37
N MET A 22 -31.07 3.88 -4.25
CA MET A 22 -31.44 4.02 -5.66
C MET A 22 -30.93 2.87 -6.54
N GLY A 23 -29.72 2.38 -6.28
CA GLY A 23 -29.00 1.43 -7.15
C GLY A 23 -28.92 0.00 -6.60
N GLY A 24 -29.32 -0.22 -5.36
CA GLY A 24 -29.14 -1.48 -4.64
C GLY A 24 -27.80 -1.58 -3.92
N PRO A 25 -27.56 -2.70 -3.19
CA PRO A 25 -26.35 -2.94 -2.43
C PRO A 25 -25.08 -2.88 -3.28
N ILE A 26 -24.01 -2.29 -2.74
CA ILE A 26 -22.73 -2.07 -3.45
C ILE A 26 -21.65 -3.06 -3.00
N PRO A 27 -20.66 -3.40 -3.83
CA PRO A 27 -19.54 -4.24 -3.39
C PRO A 27 -18.73 -3.60 -2.26
N VAL A 28 -18.08 -4.43 -1.42
CA VAL A 28 -17.12 -3.97 -0.39
C VAL A 28 -16.08 -3.02 -0.98
N SER A 29 -15.60 -3.28 -2.21
CA SER A 29 -14.61 -2.44 -2.88
C SER A 29 -15.13 -1.03 -3.13
N GLN A 30 -16.39 -0.86 -3.50
CA GLN A 30 -16.96 0.47 -3.74
C GLN A 30 -17.15 1.24 -2.43
N PHE A 31 -17.55 0.54 -1.37
CA PHE A 31 -17.66 1.13 -0.03
C PHE A 31 -16.29 1.58 0.49
N MET A 32 -15.28 0.70 0.43
CA MET A 32 -13.91 0.98 0.86
C MET A 32 -13.29 2.14 0.08
N ALA A 33 -13.45 2.16 -1.24
CA ALA A 33 -12.95 3.25 -2.08
C ALA A 33 -13.53 4.62 -1.67
N ALA A 34 -14.85 4.67 -1.44
CA ALA A 34 -15.52 5.92 -1.07
C ALA A 34 -15.13 6.39 0.34
N ALA A 35 -15.03 5.45 1.29
CA ALA A 35 -14.60 5.73 2.66
C ALA A 35 -13.16 6.26 2.69
N ASN A 36 -12.21 5.54 2.10
CA ASN A 36 -10.79 5.93 2.11
C ASN A 36 -10.56 7.24 1.34
N ALA A 37 -11.21 7.44 0.19
CA ALA A 37 -11.10 8.69 -0.55
C ALA A 37 -11.53 9.91 0.30
N HIS A 38 -12.61 9.78 1.08
CA HIS A 38 -13.02 10.85 2.00
C HIS A 38 -12.08 10.99 3.20
N TYR A 39 -11.65 9.88 3.79
CA TYR A 39 -10.75 9.86 4.94
C TYR A 39 -9.44 10.58 4.63
N TYR A 40 -8.75 10.21 3.55
CA TYR A 40 -7.47 10.80 3.17
C TYR A 40 -7.59 12.22 2.60
N ALA A 41 -8.75 12.61 2.05
CA ALA A 41 -8.96 13.97 1.54
C ALA A 41 -9.20 15.01 2.63
N THR A 42 -9.70 14.61 3.80
CA THR A 42 -10.21 15.55 4.83
C THR A 42 -9.28 15.78 6.01
N ARG A 43 -8.27 14.93 6.23
CA ARG A 43 -7.37 15.00 7.39
C ARG A 43 -5.95 14.49 7.09
N ASP A 44 -4.99 14.78 7.99
CA ASP A 44 -3.68 14.12 8.05
C ASP A 44 -3.79 12.94 9.04
N PRO A 45 -3.82 11.67 8.57
CA PRO A 45 -4.09 10.53 9.44
C PRO A 45 -2.84 9.95 10.13
N LEU A 46 -1.65 10.51 9.89
CA LEU A 46 -0.37 9.85 10.21
C LEU A 46 0.36 10.43 11.45
N GLY A 47 0.88 9.53 12.30
CA GLY A 47 1.81 9.82 13.40
C GLY A 47 1.17 9.74 14.80
N ALA A 48 1.88 10.21 15.83
CA ALA A 48 1.47 10.10 17.24
C ALA A 48 0.17 10.87 17.60
N GLY A 49 -0.27 11.78 16.73
CA GLY A 49 -1.57 12.46 16.81
C GLY A 49 -2.56 12.02 15.73
N GLY A 50 -2.20 11.05 14.89
CA GLY A 50 -3.04 10.43 13.87
C GLY A 50 -3.57 9.06 14.30
N ASP A 51 -4.21 8.32 13.40
CA ASP A 51 -4.82 7.03 13.72
C ASP A 51 -3.81 5.86 13.72
N PHE A 52 -2.64 6.02 13.07
CA PHE A 52 -1.62 4.98 12.94
C PHE A 52 -0.18 5.50 12.96
N THR A 53 0.77 4.58 13.24
CA THR A 53 2.22 4.80 13.10
C THR A 53 2.77 3.85 12.04
N THR A 54 3.22 4.39 10.92
CA THR A 54 3.83 3.65 9.80
C THR A 54 5.33 3.48 9.99
N ALA A 55 5.96 2.55 9.24
CA ALA A 55 7.39 2.27 9.36
C ALA A 55 8.30 3.52 9.21
N PRO A 56 8.05 4.44 8.26
CA PRO A 56 8.82 5.68 8.13
C PRO A 56 8.71 6.61 9.35
N GLU A 57 7.58 6.61 10.05
CA GLU A 57 7.36 7.45 11.24
C GLU A 57 7.97 6.84 12.51
N ILE A 58 8.28 5.54 12.52
CA ILE A 58 8.99 4.88 13.61
C ILE A 58 10.46 5.26 13.61
N SER A 59 11.15 5.19 12.47
CA SER A 59 12.57 5.50 12.42
C SER A 59 13.08 5.93 11.05
N GLN A 60 13.97 6.93 11.05
CA GLN A 60 14.70 7.34 9.85
C GLN A 60 15.52 6.21 9.22
N MET A 61 15.90 5.19 10.00
CA MET A 61 16.65 4.05 9.50
C MET A 61 15.91 3.33 8.39
N PHE A 62 14.58 3.26 8.47
CA PHE A 62 13.76 2.64 7.45
C PHE A 62 13.96 3.37 6.12
N GLY A 63 13.69 4.68 6.07
CA GLY A 63 13.84 5.44 4.83
C GLY A 63 15.27 5.51 4.31
N GLU A 64 16.27 5.57 5.20
CA GLU A 64 17.68 5.51 4.79
C GLU A 64 18.03 4.21 4.08
N LEU A 65 17.57 3.06 4.59
CA LEU A 65 17.87 1.76 3.99
C LEU A 65 17.13 1.56 2.67
N ILE A 66 15.86 1.98 2.57
CA ILE A 66 15.12 1.92 1.30
C ILE A 66 15.76 2.81 0.25
N GLY A 67 16.17 4.04 0.62
CA GLY A 67 16.91 4.92 -0.28
C GLY A 67 18.23 4.29 -0.74
N LEU A 68 19.02 3.72 0.17
CA LEU A 68 20.29 3.07 -0.19
C LEU A 68 20.09 1.82 -1.04
N TRP A 69 18.99 1.07 -0.86
CA TRP A 69 18.61 -0.04 -1.73
C TRP A 69 18.36 0.44 -3.17
N CYS A 70 17.65 1.56 -3.35
CA CYS A 70 17.45 2.19 -4.65
C CYS A 70 18.77 2.68 -5.27
N ALA A 71 19.62 3.34 -4.48
CA ALA A 71 20.92 3.85 -4.96
C ALA A 71 21.88 2.73 -5.36
N ASP A 72 21.90 1.61 -4.63
CA ASP A 72 22.69 0.43 -4.98
C ASP A 72 22.26 -0.18 -6.31
N LEU A 73 20.95 -0.36 -6.53
CA LEU A 73 20.43 -0.83 -7.82
C LEU A 73 20.79 0.13 -8.95
N TRP A 74 20.62 1.44 -8.74
CA TRP A 74 20.97 2.46 -9.72
C TRP A 74 22.47 2.43 -10.08
N ASP A 75 23.35 2.34 -9.07
CA ASP A 75 24.80 2.30 -9.27
C ASP A 75 25.21 1.05 -10.06
N ARG A 76 24.71 -0.12 -9.67
CA ARG A 76 24.98 -1.40 -10.34
C ARG A 76 24.34 -1.50 -11.72
N ALA A 77 23.27 -0.75 -11.99
CA ALA A 77 22.66 -0.61 -13.31
C ALA A 77 23.45 0.32 -14.25
N GLY A 78 24.59 0.87 -13.81
CA GLY A 78 25.42 1.77 -14.61
C GLY A 78 25.01 3.23 -14.52
N ARG A 79 24.33 3.63 -13.45
CA ARG A 79 23.91 5.02 -13.17
C ARG A 79 23.08 5.68 -14.28
N PRO A 80 21.99 5.06 -14.76
CA PRO A 80 21.13 5.69 -15.76
C PRO A 80 20.48 6.97 -15.22
N ASP A 81 20.02 7.85 -16.11
CA ASP A 81 19.06 8.91 -15.72
C ASP A 81 17.75 8.21 -15.34
N ALA A 82 17.48 8.07 -14.03
CA ALA A 82 16.36 7.33 -13.47
C ALA A 82 15.52 8.25 -12.57
N ALA A 83 14.21 8.01 -12.52
CA ALA A 83 13.31 8.68 -11.58
C ALA A 83 13.07 7.82 -10.35
N TRP A 84 12.90 8.49 -9.20
CA TRP A 84 12.41 7.86 -7.99
C TRP A 84 10.93 8.18 -7.82
N VAL A 85 10.14 7.13 -7.58
CA VAL A 85 8.68 7.19 -7.49
C VAL A 85 8.23 6.65 -6.14
N GLU A 86 7.37 7.36 -5.42
CA GLU A 86 6.68 6.83 -4.23
C GLU A 86 5.17 6.85 -4.44
N LEU A 87 4.54 5.70 -4.22
CA LEU A 87 3.08 5.54 -4.27
C LEU A 87 2.51 5.74 -2.87
N GLY A 88 1.57 6.67 -2.71
CA GLY A 88 1.00 7.01 -1.40
C GLY A 88 2.06 7.45 -0.38
N PRO A 89 2.82 8.52 -0.63
CA PRO A 89 3.97 8.90 0.21
C PRO A 89 3.61 9.41 1.62
N GLY A 90 2.32 9.46 1.97
CA GLY A 90 1.84 9.96 3.26
C GLY A 90 2.35 11.37 3.53
N ARG A 91 3.23 11.54 4.52
CA ARG A 91 3.82 12.84 4.87
C ARG A 91 5.09 13.18 4.08
N GLY A 92 5.52 12.31 3.17
CA GLY A 92 6.80 12.36 2.47
C GLY A 92 8.01 12.06 3.37
N THR A 93 7.80 11.47 4.55
CA THR A 93 8.87 11.17 5.51
C THR A 93 9.85 10.14 4.93
N LEU A 94 9.33 9.06 4.34
CA LEU A 94 10.12 8.05 3.65
C LEU A 94 10.97 8.68 2.55
N ALA A 95 10.34 9.45 1.67
CA ALA A 95 11.01 10.24 0.64
C ALA A 95 12.18 11.06 1.17
N ALA A 96 11.95 11.87 2.20
CA ALA A 96 12.95 12.79 2.71
C ALA A 96 14.19 12.06 3.25
N ASP A 97 13.99 10.96 3.98
CA ASP A 97 15.09 10.15 4.50
C ASP A 97 15.81 9.38 3.40
N ALA A 98 15.05 8.81 2.45
CA ALA A 98 15.60 8.11 1.30
C ALA A 98 16.45 9.04 0.43
N LEU A 99 15.93 10.20 0.01
CA LEU A 99 16.62 11.18 -0.82
C LEU A 99 17.90 11.68 -0.14
N ARG A 100 17.84 11.95 1.18
CA ARG A 100 19.03 12.35 1.96
C ARG A 100 20.09 11.24 1.99
N ALA A 101 19.70 9.97 2.03
CA ALA A 101 20.63 8.85 2.01
C ALA A 101 21.20 8.60 0.60
N MET A 102 20.35 8.62 -0.43
CA MET A 102 20.73 8.48 -1.84
C MET A 102 21.73 9.57 -2.27
N ALA A 103 21.53 10.81 -1.86
CA ALA A 103 22.44 11.91 -2.17
C ALA A 103 23.88 11.66 -1.68
N LYS A 104 24.05 10.96 -0.54
CA LYS A 104 25.38 10.57 -0.03
C LYS A 104 26.06 9.49 -0.88
N ALA A 105 25.26 8.67 -1.56
CA ALA A 105 25.73 7.70 -2.55
C ALA A 105 25.92 8.32 -3.95
N GLY A 106 25.64 9.62 -4.11
CA GLY A 106 25.76 10.34 -5.37
C GLY A 106 24.55 10.20 -6.30
N PHE A 107 23.40 9.75 -5.78
CA PHE A 107 22.16 9.62 -6.53
C PHE A 107 21.14 10.69 -6.09
N SER A 108 20.74 11.56 -7.01
CA SER A 108 19.78 12.64 -6.78
C SER A 108 18.74 12.66 -7.92
N PRO A 109 17.78 11.71 -7.93
CA PRO A 109 16.82 11.58 -9.02
C PRO A 109 15.72 12.66 -8.99
N PRO A 110 15.06 12.95 -10.13
CA PRO A 110 13.76 13.58 -10.11
C PRO A 110 12.76 12.72 -9.33
N VAL A 111 11.91 13.40 -8.55
CA VAL A 111 10.99 12.77 -7.60
C VAL A 111 9.56 12.83 -8.13
N HIS A 112 8.88 11.70 -8.14
CA HIS A 112 7.49 11.58 -8.55
C HIS A 112 6.65 10.95 -7.44
N PHE A 113 5.52 11.57 -7.11
CA PHE A 113 4.58 11.06 -6.12
C PHE A 113 3.25 10.73 -6.77
N VAL A 114 2.70 9.55 -6.49
CA VAL A 114 1.31 9.22 -6.84
C VAL A 114 0.48 9.39 -5.57
N GLU A 115 -0.31 10.46 -5.51
CA GLU A 115 -1.03 10.91 -4.31
C GLU A 115 -2.25 11.72 -4.74
N THR A 116 -3.45 11.37 -4.32
CA THR A 116 -4.66 12.13 -4.70
C THR A 116 -5.12 13.14 -3.65
N SER A 117 -4.63 13.07 -2.41
CA SER A 117 -5.04 13.95 -1.31
C SER A 117 -4.40 15.34 -1.42
N PRO A 118 -5.18 16.42 -1.59
CA PRO A 118 -4.64 17.78 -1.63
C PRO A 118 -3.97 18.20 -0.31
N VAL A 119 -4.45 17.67 0.82
CA VAL A 119 -3.91 17.94 2.16
C VAL A 119 -2.51 17.34 2.29
N LEU A 120 -2.35 16.08 1.89
CA LEU A 120 -1.05 15.40 1.94
C LEU A 120 -0.08 16.01 0.93
N ARG A 121 -0.52 16.32 -0.30
CA ARG A 121 0.31 17.05 -1.31
C ARG A 121 0.88 18.34 -0.74
N ALA A 122 0.08 19.14 -0.04
CA ALA A 122 0.53 20.39 0.57
C ALA A 122 1.55 20.17 1.71
N GLY A 123 1.44 19.08 2.46
CA GLY A 123 2.43 18.68 3.46
C GLY A 123 3.73 18.19 2.83
N GLN A 124 3.62 17.32 1.83
CA GLN A 124 4.73 16.76 1.07
C GLN A 124 5.54 17.85 0.37
N ALA A 125 4.89 18.84 -0.26
CA ALA A 125 5.57 19.94 -0.95
C ALA A 125 6.44 20.80 -0.03
N LYS A 126 6.17 20.83 1.28
CA LYS A 126 7.06 21.50 2.26
C LYS A 126 8.30 20.68 2.56
N ARG A 127 8.19 19.36 2.46
CA ARG A 127 9.24 18.41 2.84
C ARG A 127 10.12 18.02 1.64
N VAL A 128 9.52 17.86 0.48
CA VAL A 128 10.14 17.51 -0.80
C VAL A 128 9.62 18.48 -1.87
N PRO A 129 10.16 19.71 -1.92
CA PRO A 129 9.60 20.79 -2.75
C PRO A 129 9.73 20.56 -4.26
N ASP A 130 10.73 19.78 -4.69
CA ASP A 130 11.01 19.52 -6.11
C ASP A 130 10.29 18.28 -6.65
N ALA A 131 9.35 17.71 -5.89
CA ALA A 131 8.56 16.56 -6.34
C ALA A 131 7.54 16.96 -7.41
N THR A 132 7.18 16.00 -8.27
CA THR A 132 6.06 16.10 -9.21
C THR A 132 4.95 15.15 -8.76
N TRP A 133 3.73 15.66 -8.62
CA TRP A 133 2.57 14.87 -8.19
C TRP A 133 1.73 14.38 -9.37
N HIS A 134 1.26 13.15 -9.27
CA HIS A 134 0.43 12.44 -10.24
C HIS A 134 -0.82 11.94 -9.53
N ASP A 135 -1.95 11.94 -10.24
CA ASP A 135 -3.20 11.36 -9.73
C ASP A 135 -3.24 9.85 -9.95
N ASP A 136 -2.53 9.35 -10.98
CA ASP A 136 -2.50 7.93 -11.35
C ASP A 136 -1.10 7.45 -11.77
N VAL A 137 -0.85 6.16 -11.63
CA VAL A 137 0.42 5.51 -12.04
C VAL A 137 0.65 5.57 -13.56
N GLU A 138 -0.39 5.75 -14.37
CA GLU A 138 -0.29 5.90 -15.83
C GLU A 138 0.38 7.21 -16.25
N GLU A 139 0.34 8.25 -15.40
CA GLU A 139 0.91 9.59 -15.66
C GLU A 139 2.43 9.66 -15.42
N LEU A 140 3.01 8.60 -14.85
CA LEU A 140 4.45 8.54 -14.56
C LEU A 140 5.31 8.67 -15.84
N PRO A 141 6.56 9.17 -15.73
CA PRO A 141 7.46 9.35 -16.88
C PRO A 141 7.69 8.06 -17.66
N THR A 142 7.64 8.12 -19.00
CA THR A 142 7.77 6.95 -19.89
C THR A 142 9.15 6.82 -20.54
N ASP A 143 10.07 7.74 -20.23
CA ASP A 143 11.30 8.01 -20.98
C ASP A 143 12.58 7.60 -20.25
N ARG A 144 12.45 7.04 -19.04
CA ARG A 144 13.57 6.76 -18.13
C ARG A 144 13.26 5.60 -17.20
N PRO A 145 14.25 4.84 -16.70
CA PRO A 145 14.00 3.83 -15.67
C PRO A 145 13.31 4.39 -14.42
N LEU A 146 12.45 3.58 -13.80
CA LEU A 146 11.75 3.95 -12.56
C LEU A 146 12.23 3.13 -11.37
N LEU A 147 12.54 3.80 -10.27
CA LEU A 147 12.77 3.19 -8.95
C LEU A 147 11.55 3.49 -8.08
N ILE A 148 10.64 2.52 -8.02
CA ILE A 148 9.31 2.69 -7.44
C ILE A 148 9.29 2.11 -6.03
N VAL A 149 8.74 2.84 -5.08
CA VAL A 149 8.52 2.40 -3.70
C VAL A 149 7.03 2.52 -3.38
N ALA A 150 6.46 1.44 -2.84
CA ALA A 150 5.09 1.39 -2.34
C ALA A 150 5.14 0.83 -0.92
N ASN A 151 5.07 1.70 0.08
CA ASN A 151 5.06 1.31 1.49
C ASN A 151 3.68 1.57 2.08
N GLU A 152 3.00 0.52 2.58
CA GLU A 152 1.65 0.63 3.15
C GLU A 152 0.70 1.36 2.18
N PHE A 153 0.75 0.93 0.91
CA PHE A 153 -0.04 1.49 -0.18
C PHE A 153 -1.11 0.52 -0.65
N PHE A 154 -0.79 -0.78 -0.70
CA PHE A 154 -1.68 -1.78 -1.26
C PHE A 154 -2.77 -2.20 -0.27
N ASP A 155 -2.50 -2.11 1.03
CA ASP A 155 -3.48 -2.39 2.09
C ASP A 155 -4.70 -1.45 2.07
N ALA A 156 -4.49 -0.20 1.68
CA ALA A 156 -5.51 0.84 1.56
C ALA A 156 -6.33 0.72 0.26
N LEU A 157 -5.96 -0.19 -0.66
CA LEU A 157 -6.64 -0.34 -1.94
C LEU A 157 -7.92 -1.18 -1.82
N PRO A 158 -8.99 -0.80 -2.55
CA PRO A 158 -10.28 -1.48 -2.50
C PRO A 158 -10.23 -3.00 -2.74
N ILE A 159 -10.72 -3.77 -1.77
CA ILE A 159 -10.89 -5.22 -1.88
C ILE A 159 -12.34 -5.64 -2.16
N ARG A 160 -12.51 -6.76 -2.85
CA ARG A 160 -13.76 -7.52 -2.92
C ARG A 160 -13.68 -8.68 -1.95
N GLN A 161 -14.81 -9.03 -1.36
CA GLN A 161 -14.96 -10.21 -0.51
C GLN A 161 -15.92 -11.20 -1.16
N LEU A 162 -15.53 -12.47 -1.23
CA LEU A 162 -16.41 -13.59 -1.57
C LEU A 162 -16.66 -14.37 -0.28
N VAL A 163 -17.92 -14.68 0.03
CA VAL A 163 -18.32 -15.39 1.25
C VAL A 163 -19.00 -16.72 0.92
N ARG A 164 -18.58 -17.79 1.60
CA ARG A 164 -19.19 -19.11 1.48
C ARG A 164 -20.51 -19.17 2.27
N ARG A 165 -21.63 -19.40 1.59
CA ARG A 165 -22.95 -19.62 2.20
C ARG A 165 -23.50 -20.97 1.74
N GLY A 166 -23.57 -21.92 2.67
CA GLY A 166 -23.89 -23.31 2.33
C GLY A 166 -22.85 -23.89 1.36
N ALA A 167 -23.32 -24.40 0.22
CA ALA A 167 -22.47 -24.96 -0.83
C ALA A 167 -22.06 -23.96 -1.93
N ALA A 168 -22.45 -22.69 -1.82
CA ALA A 168 -22.23 -21.67 -2.85
C ALA A 168 -21.35 -20.52 -2.33
N TRP A 169 -20.57 -19.95 -3.23
CA TRP A 169 -19.86 -18.69 -2.99
C TRP A 169 -20.71 -17.51 -3.47
N HIS A 170 -20.71 -16.43 -2.70
CA HIS A 170 -21.44 -15.20 -3.02
C HIS A 170 -20.49 -14.02 -2.92
N GLU A 171 -20.65 -13.01 -3.76
CA GLU A 171 -20.00 -11.71 -3.52
C GLU A 171 -20.61 -11.07 -2.26
N ARG A 172 -19.79 -10.57 -1.35
CA ARG A 172 -20.24 -9.79 -0.19
C ARG A 172 -20.52 -8.36 -0.65
N LEU A 173 -21.75 -7.90 -0.42
CA LEU A 173 -22.19 -6.54 -0.72
C LEU A 173 -22.49 -5.80 0.59
N ILE A 174 -22.58 -4.48 0.51
CA ILE A 174 -22.98 -3.57 1.57
C ILE A 174 -24.36 -3.04 1.23
N ALA A 175 -25.34 -3.41 2.05
CA ALA A 175 -26.65 -2.79 2.05
C ALA A 175 -26.70 -1.69 3.11
N CYS A 176 -27.71 -0.83 3.02
CA CYS A 176 -27.98 0.14 4.06
C CYS A 176 -29.47 0.23 4.37
N GLN A 177 -29.77 0.64 5.60
CA GLN A 177 -31.05 1.19 6.01
C GLN A 177 -30.75 2.51 6.69
N ASP A 178 -31.26 3.62 6.13
CA ASP A 178 -30.78 4.97 6.48
C ASP A 178 -29.24 5.02 6.39
N THR A 179 -28.54 5.40 7.46
CA THR A 179 -27.07 5.43 7.52
C THR A 179 -26.46 4.21 8.23
N LEU A 180 -27.25 3.16 8.49
CA LEU A 180 -26.77 1.90 9.03
C LEU A 180 -26.34 0.97 7.87
N PHE A 181 -25.04 0.72 7.74
CA PHE A 181 -24.49 -0.16 6.71
C PHE A 181 -24.25 -1.57 7.26
N LEU A 182 -24.64 -2.57 6.49
CA LEU A 182 -24.50 -3.98 6.88
C LEU A 182 -24.02 -4.83 5.71
N PRO A 183 -23.06 -5.75 5.96
CA PRO A 183 -22.65 -6.70 4.95
C PRO A 183 -23.73 -7.76 4.73
N ILE A 184 -24.06 -8.01 3.46
CA ILE A 184 -25.03 -9.03 3.04
C ILE A 184 -24.45 -9.90 1.91
N PRO A 185 -24.89 -11.16 1.77
CA PRO A 185 -24.55 -11.94 0.59
C PRO A 185 -25.28 -11.38 -0.64
N GLY A 186 -24.52 -11.12 -1.70
CA GLY A 186 -25.02 -10.75 -3.01
C GLY A 186 -25.31 -11.97 -3.89
N LYS A 187 -25.10 -11.80 -5.20
CA LYS A 187 -25.29 -12.87 -6.19
C LYS A 187 -24.27 -14.00 -5.97
N GLN A 188 -24.71 -15.23 -6.25
CA GLN A 188 -23.82 -16.37 -6.32
C GLN A 188 -22.76 -16.13 -7.41
N VAL A 189 -21.50 -16.45 -7.10
CA VAL A 189 -20.40 -16.42 -8.06
C VAL A 189 -20.11 -17.84 -8.59
N PRO A 190 -19.70 -18.00 -9.85
CA PRO A 190 -19.37 -19.30 -10.42
C PRO A 190 -18.14 -19.92 -9.75
N ASP A 191 -18.11 -21.23 -9.53
CA ASP A 191 -16.94 -21.93 -8.97
C ASP A 191 -15.65 -21.76 -9.80
N ALA A 192 -15.78 -21.40 -11.08
CA ALA A 192 -14.67 -21.10 -11.97
C ALA A 192 -13.82 -19.90 -11.52
N VAL A 193 -14.41 -18.94 -10.78
CA VAL A 193 -13.65 -17.80 -10.24
C VAL A 193 -13.03 -18.09 -8.87
N ILE A 194 -13.34 -19.25 -8.29
CA ILE A 194 -12.83 -19.67 -6.98
C ILE A 194 -11.61 -20.59 -7.20
N PRO A 195 -10.47 -20.33 -6.51
CA PRO A 195 -9.32 -21.23 -6.52
C PRO A 195 -9.74 -22.67 -6.18
N ALA A 196 -9.30 -23.64 -6.98
CA ALA A 196 -9.82 -25.01 -6.91
C ALA A 196 -9.73 -25.62 -5.51
N HIS A 197 -8.64 -25.35 -4.78
CA HIS A 197 -8.42 -25.86 -3.42
C HIS A 197 -9.24 -25.15 -2.33
N LEU A 198 -9.86 -24.01 -2.63
CA LEU A 198 -10.74 -23.27 -1.71
C LEU A 198 -12.23 -23.49 -1.99
N ARG A 199 -12.59 -24.17 -3.08
CA ARG A 199 -14.01 -24.35 -3.47
C ARG A 199 -14.84 -25.00 -2.37
N ASP A 200 -14.28 -25.95 -1.65
CA ASP A 200 -14.95 -26.70 -0.59
C ASP A 200 -14.68 -26.15 0.83
N ALA A 201 -14.24 -24.89 0.94
CA ALA A 201 -14.07 -24.24 2.23
C ALA A 201 -15.36 -24.25 3.07
N PRO A 202 -15.27 -24.23 4.41
CA PRO A 202 -16.44 -24.29 5.28
C PRO A 202 -17.35 -23.05 5.10
N ALA A 203 -18.64 -23.21 5.42
CA ALA A 203 -19.57 -22.08 5.44
C ALA A 203 -19.07 -20.97 6.37
N GLY A 204 -19.15 -19.72 5.91
CA GLY A 204 -18.57 -18.56 6.58
C GLY A 204 -17.14 -18.23 6.16
N ALA A 205 -16.46 -19.09 5.39
CA ALA A 205 -15.16 -18.76 4.80
C ALA A 205 -15.28 -17.52 3.91
N ILE A 206 -14.25 -16.68 3.95
CA ILE A 206 -14.15 -15.45 3.16
C ILE A 206 -12.87 -15.53 2.31
N ILE A 207 -12.97 -15.13 1.05
CA ILE A 207 -11.83 -14.93 0.14
C ILE A 207 -11.80 -13.45 -0.21
N GLU A 208 -10.64 -12.83 -0.09
CA GLU A 208 -10.40 -11.43 -0.45
C GLU A 208 -9.62 -11.36 -1.75
N THR A 209 -9.98 -10.40 -2.60
CA THR A 209 -9.27 -10.10 -3.85
C THR A 209 -9.20 -8.60 -4.05
N SER A 210 -8.11 -8.08 -4.60
CA SER A 210 -7.96 -6.65 -4.90
C SER A 210 -7.76 -6.41 -6.40
N PRO A 211 -8.85 -6.24 -7.18
CA PRO A 211 -8.73 -5.88 -8.60
C PRO A 211 -7.94 -4.58 -8.82
N ALA A 212 -8.00 -3.64 -7.88
CA ALA A 212 -7.22 -2.41 -7.91
C ALA A 212 -5.71 -2.68 -7.85
N SER A 213 -5.27 -3.50 -6.89
CA SER A 213 -3.86 -3.91 -6.78
C SER A 213 -3.37 -4.62 -8.03
N VAL A 214 -4.18 -5.53 -8.60
CA VAL A 214 -3.86 -6.24 -9.85
C VAL A 214 -3.71 -5.27 -11.02
N GLY A 215 -4.58 -4.26 -11.13
CA GLY A 215 -4.50 -3.22 -12.16
C GLY A 215 -3.20 -2.42 -12.06
N ILE A 216 -2.90 -1.92 -10.86
CA ILE A 216 -1.71 -1.11 -10.59
C ILE A 216 -0.42 -1.92 -10.86
N ILE A 217 -0.29 -3.12 -10.31
CA ILE A 217 0.91 -3.96 -10.55
C ILE A 217 1.06 -4.27 -12.04
N ARG A 218 -0.03 -4.52 -12.77
CA ARG A 218 0.04 -4.77 -14.20
C ARG A 218 0.64 -3.58 -14.95
N VAL A 219 0.17 -2.36 -14.66
CA VAL A 219 0.70 -1.13 -15.25
C VAL A 219 2.17 -0.96 -14.89
N LEU A 220 2.50 -0.98 -13.60
CA LEU A 220 3.86 -0.72 -13.11
C LEU A 220 4.87 -1.76 -13.63
N ALA A 221 4.52 -3.04 -13.63
CA ALA A 221 5.38 -4.09 -14.16
C ALA A 221 5.62 -3.90 -15.67
N ALA A 222 4.57 -3.56 -16.44
CA ALA A 222 4.73 -3.26 -17.86
C ALA A 222 5.65 -2.06 -18.10
N ARG A 223 5.55 -1.01 -17.27
CA ARG A 223 6.46 0.14 -17.32
C ARG A 223 7.90 -0.28 -17.04
N ILE A 224 8.14 -0.96 -15.93
CA ILE A 224 9.48 -1.46 -15.55
C ILE A 224 10.10 -2.29 -16.66
N VAL A 225 9.35 -3.23 -17.25
CA VAL A 225 9.82 -4.08 -18.34
C VAL A 225 10.17 -3.26 -19.59
N ALA A 226 9.37 -2.24 -19.92
CA ALA A 226 9.55 -1.44 -21.14
C ALA A 226 10.70 -0.42 -21.06
N GLN A 227 10.90 0.22 -19.90
CA GLN A 227 11.84 1.35 -19.76
C GLN A 227 12.97 1.10 -18.74
N GLY A 228 13.02 -0.08 -18.14
CA GLY A 228 13.94 -0.42 -17.05
C GLY A 228 13.45 0.07 -15.69
N GLY A 229 14.10 -0.43 -14.64
CA GLY A 229 13.80 -0.04 -13.27
C GLY A 229 13.57 -1.21 -12.34
N ALA A 230 13.16 -0.85 -11.12
CA ALA A 230 12.70 -1.78 -10.11
C ALA A 230 11.59 -1.15 -9.27
N MET A 231 10.76 -2.00 -8.67
CA MET A 231 9.76 -1.64 -7.68
C MET A 231 10.01 -2.41 -6.40
N LEU A 232 9.78 -1.77 -5.27
CA LEU A 232 9.75 -2.37 -3.94
C LEU A 232 8.37 -2.13 -3.32
N ALA A 233 7.65 -3.20 -3.01
CA ALA A 233 6.39 -3.16 -2.29
C ALA A 233 6.61 -3.69 -0.86
N ILE A 234 6.20 -2.91 0.14
CA ILE A 234 6.32 -3.23 1.57
C ILE A 234 4.95 -3.03 2.19
N ASP A 235 4.36 -4.10 2.70
CA ASP A 235 3.02 -4.04 3.27
C ASP A 235 2.78 -5.24 4.20
N TYR A 236 1.79 -5.16 5.07
CA TYR A 236 1.37 -6.32 5.86
C TYR A 236 0.43 -7.21 5.06
N GLY A 237 0.71 -8.50 5.08
CA GLY A 237 0.09 -9.39 4.11
C GLY A 237 0.40 -10.85 4.30
N TYR A 238 -0.05 -11.63 3.33
CA TYR A 238 0.08 -13.08 3.28
C TYR A 238 0.39 -13.52 1.85
N GLU A 239 0.69 -14.81 1.71
CA GLU A 239 0.85 -15.46 0.42
C GLU A 239 -0.37 -16.34 0.16
N GLY A 240 -1.23 -15.91 -0.77
CA GLY A 240 -2.48 -16.58 -1.11
C GLY A 240 -2.36 -17.67 -2.18
N PRO A 241 -3.51 -18.24 -2.61
CA PRO A 241 -4.86 -17.94 -2.15
C PRO A 241 -5.11 -18.46 -0.73
N ALA A 242 -5.77 -17.66 0.11
CA ALA A 242 -6.11 -18.03 1.48
C ALA A 242 -7.57 -17.68 1.81
N VAL A 243 -8.08 -18.28 2.89
CA VAL A 243 -9.35 -17.88 3.50
C VAL A 243 -9.08 -17.00 4.72
N GLY A 244 -9.78 -15.89 4.83
CA GLY A 244 -9.63 -14.92 5.91
C GLY A 244 -10.49 -13.67 5.69
N ASP A 245 -10.91 -13.04 6.79
CA ASP A 245 -11.49 -11.69 6.79
C ASP A 245 -10.42 -10.78 7.37
N THR A 246 -9.77 -9.99 6.50
CA THR A 246 -8.68 -9.10 6.89
C THR A 246 -9.07 -7.62 6.76
N LEU A 247 -10.27 -7.34 6.23
CA LEU A 247 -10.86 -6.01 6.26
C LEU A 247 -10.96 -5.53 7.70
N GLN A 248 -10.21 -4.48 8.01
CA GLN A 248 -10.16 -3.87 9.32
C GLN A 248 -10.38 -2.37 9.20
N ALA A 249 -10.84 -1.79 10.31
CA ALA A 249 -10.86 -0.36 10.50
C ALA A 249 -10.20 -0.02 11.82
N VAL A 250 -9.51 1.11 11.87
CA VAL A 250 -8.92 1.60 13.11
C VAL A 250 -9.25 3.07 13.26
N ARG A 251 -9.45 3.46 14.51
CA ARG A 251 -9.66 4.85 14.93
C ARG A 251 -9.01 5.04 16.29
N GLY A 252 -8.18 6.06 16.46
CA GLY A 252 -7.49 6.36 17.72
C GLY A 252 -6.69 5.17 18.27
N HIS A 253 -6.01 4.42 17.40
CA HIS A 253 -5.23 3.22 17.73
C HIS A 253 -6.03 2.02 18.28
N ALA A 254 -7.34 1.95 18.04
CA ALA A 254 -8.18 0.80 18.41
C ALA A 254 -8.95 0.25 17.21
N PHE A 255 -9.19 -1.06 17.21
CA PHE A 255 -10.06 -1.71 16.24
C PHE A 255 -11.47 -1.13 16.29
N ALA A 256 -12.01 -0.87 15.10
CA ALA A 256 -13.33 -0.33 14.90
C ALA A 256 -14.11 -1.20 13.90
N ASN A 257 -15.43 -1.06 13.89
CA ASN A 257 -16.26 -1.72 12.89
C ASN A 257 -16.07 -1.03 11.52
N PRO A 258 -15.68 -1.76 10.44
CA PRO A 258 -15.48 -1.18 9.11
C PRO A 258 -16.71 -0.54 8.49
N PHE A 259 -17.91 -0.92 8.91
CA PHE A 259 -19.17 -0.49 8.29
C PHE A 259 -19.82 0.71 9.00
N GLU A 260 -19.23 1.21 10.07
CA GLU A 260 -19.75 2.37 10.80
C GLU A 260 -18.97 3.64 10.45
N GLU A 261 -19.69 4.76 10.36
CA GLU A 261 -19.10 6.08 10.12
C GLU A 261 -18.12 6.11 8.92
N PRO A 262 -18.54 5.65 7.71
CA PRO A 262 -17.63 5.61 6.57
C PRO A 262 -17.03 6.98 6.28
N GLY A 263 -15.71 7.01 6.08
CA GLY A 263 -14.92 8.22 5.90
C GLY A 263 -14.30 8.79 7.18
N GLU A 264 -14.73 8.32 8.35
CA GLU A 264 -14.16 8.74 9.64
C GLU A 264 -13.06 7.81 10.17
N ARG A 265 -12.87 6.68 9.50
CA ARG A 265 -11.95 5.61 9.88
C ARG A 265 -11.20 5.19 8.63
N ASP A 266 -9.92 4.86 8.81
CA ASP A 266 -9.15 4.24 7.74
C ASP A 266 -9.59 2.78 7.61
N LEU A 267 -9.78 2.32 6.38
CA LEU A 267 -10.12 0.94 6.07
C LEU A 267 -8.95 0.30 5.36
N THR A 268 -8.46 -0.81 5.90
CA THR A 268 -7.35 -1.54 5.30
C THR A 268 -7.62 -3.03 5.23
N ALA A 269 -6.87 -3.73 4.40
CA ALA A 269 -6.90 -5.19 4.28
C ALA A 269 -5.49 -5.73 4.06
N HIS A 270 -5.25 -6.97 4.47
CA HIS A 270 -3.95 -7.60 4.24
C HIS A 270 -3.72 -7.82 2.74
N VAL A 271 -2.48 -7.59 2.31
CA VAL A 271 -2.06 -7.72 0.92
C VAL A 271 -1.77 -9.18 0.56
N ASP A 272 -2.31 -9.64 -0.57
CA ASP A 272 -1.95 -10.94 -1.15
C ASP A 272 -0.70 -10.80 -2.05
N PHE A 273 0.46 -11.05 -1.46
CA PHE A 273 1.74 -10.94 -2.16
C PHE A 273 1.94 -12.01 -3.23
N ALA A 274 1.26 -13.17 -3.13
CA ALA A 274 1.31 -14.18 -4.18
C ALA A 274 0.62 -13.67 -5.45
N THR A 275 -0.51 -12.97 -5.30
CA THR A 275 -1.20 -12.32 -6.42
C THR A 275 -0.34 -11.20 -7.02
N LEU A 276 0.27 -10.32 -6.21
CA LEU A 276 1.15 -9.26 -6.74
C LEU A 276 2.32 -9.85 -7.53
N GLY A 277 3.01 -10.85 -6.97
CA GLY A 277 4.12 -11.52 -7.64
C GLY A 277 3.71 -12.21 -8.94
N MET A 278 2.61 -12.97 -8.93
CA MET A 278 2.08 -13.63 -10.12
C MET A 278 1.75 -12.64 -11.24
N VAL A 279 1.11 -11.51 -10.92
CA VAL A 279 0.77 -10.48 -11.93
C VAL A 279 2.02 -9.80 -12.45
N GLY A 280 2.98 -9.47 -11.59
CA GLY A 280 4.26 -8.90 -12.00
C GLY A 280 5.01 -9.83 -12.96
N HIS A 281 5.08 -11.13 -12.62
CA HIS A 281 5.69 -12.14 -13.47
C HIS A 281 4.98 -12.31 -14.81
N ALA A 282 3.64 -12.37 -14.80
CA ALA A 282 2.83 -12.49 -16.01
C ALA A 282 2.97 -11.26 -16.94
N SER A 283 3.34 -10.10 -16.40
CA SER A 283 3.68 -8.90 -17.16
C SER A 283 5.14 -8.85 -17.64
N GLY A 284 5.94 -9.89 -17.36
CA GLY A 284 7.31 -10.03 -17.83
C GLY A 284 8.39 -9.52 -16.87
N ALA A 285 8.04 -9.04 -15.68
CA ALA A 285 9.01 -8.65 -14.67
C ALA A 285 9.63 -9.87 -13.98
N ILE A 286 10.88 -9.73 -13.52
CA ILE A 286 11.50 -10.66 -12.58
C ILE A 286 11.03 -10.30 -11.17
N VAL A 287 10.65 -11.32 -10.40
CA VAL A 287 10.06 -11.16 -9.07
C VAL A 287 10.99 -11.76 -8.03
N SER A 288 11.29 -11.00 -6.98
CA SER A 288 12.07 -11.45 -5.82
C SER A 288 11.20 -11.32 -4.56
N GLY A 289 11.13 -12.38 -3.76
CA GLY A 289 10.29 -12.47 -2.57
C GLY A 289 8.90 -13.10 -2.81
N PRO A 290 7.95 -12.92 -1.88
CA PRO A 290 8.07 -12.05 -0.72
C PRO A 290 9.03 -12.59 0.36
N VAL A 291 9.61 -11.70 1.15
CA VAL A 291 10.37 -12.02 2.37
C VAL A 291 9.80 -11.21 3.54
N GLY A 292 10.03 -11.62 4.79
CA GLY A 292 9.65 -10.82 5.95
C GLY A 292 10.45 -9.51 6.03
N GLN A 293 9.81 -8.40 6.39
CA GLN A 293 10.44 -7.09 6.57
C GLN A 293 11.64 -7.16 7.51
N GLY A 294 11.54 -7.93 8.60
CA GLY A 294 12.63 -8.07 9.55
C GLY A 294 13.87 -8.72 8.94
N ALA A 295 13.69 -9.77 8.13
CA ALA A 295 14.78 -10.41 7.41
C ALA A 295 15.38 -9.47 6.35
N PHE A 296 14.53 -8.79 5.58
CA PHE A 296 14.94 -7.81 4.57
C PHE A 296 15.79 -6.69 5.17
N LEU A 297 15.31 -6.00 6.22
CA LEU A 297 16.02 -4.88 6.84
C LEU A 297 17.34 -5.31 7.49
N ARG A 298 17.40 -6.51 8.08
CA ARG A 298 18.66 -7.09 8.59
C ARG A 298 19.66 -7.33 7.47
N ALA A 299 19.21 -7.89 6.35
CA ALA A 299 20.07 -8.11 5.18
C ALA A 299 20.59 -6.79 4.59
N LEU A 300 19.85 -5.69 4.70
CA LEU A 300 20.30 -4.34 4.32
C LEU A 300 21.20 -3.66 5.37
N GLY A 301 21.42 -4.27 6.53
CA GLY A 301 22.35 -3.77 7.55
C GLY A 301 21.73 -2.82 8.58
N ILE A 302 20.43 -2.95 8.87
CA ILE A 302 19.76 -2.11 9.89
C ILE A 302 20.44 -2.18 11.26
N ASP A 303 21.00 -3.32 11.64
CA ASP A 303 21.67 -3.51 12.94
C ASP A 303 22.91 -2.63 13.09
N ALA A 304 23.73 -2.55 12.04
CA ALA A 304 24.91 -1.70 12.03
C ALA A 304 24.52 -0.21 12.05
N ARG A 305 23.43 0.13 11.35
CA ARG A 305 22.91 1.51 11.33
C ARG A 305 22.36 1.92 12.69
N ALA A 306 21.58 1.05 13.33
CA ALA A 306 21.03 1.26 14.67
C ALA A 306 22.16 1.43 15.70
N ALA A 307 23.17 0.57 15.68
CA ALA A 307 24.32 0.68 16.58
C ALA A 307 25.09 2.00 16.41
N THR A 308 25.16 2.54 15.19
CA THR A 308 25.79 3.83 14.91
C THR A 308 24.97 4.99 15.49
N LEU A 309 23.65 5.00 15.26
CA LEU A 309 22.76 6.05 15.75
C LEU A 309 22.57 6.01 17.27
N ALA A 310 22.59 4.81 17.86
CA ALA A 310 22.44 4.59 19.30
C ALA A 310 23.53 5.26 20.15
N ARG A 311 24.69 5.58 19.56
CA ARG A 311 25.76 6.35 20.24
C ARG A 311 25.30 7.75 20.67
N GLY A 312 24.36 8.34 19.94
CA GLY A 312 23.79 9.66 20.26
C GLY A 312 22.32 9.63 20.67
N ARG A 313 21.60 8.56 20.34
CA ARG A 313 20.15 8.37 20.58
C ARG A 313 19.83 6.91 20.89
N PRO A 314 20.03 6.46 22.15
CA PRO A 314 19.84 5.06 22.52
C PRO A 314 18.44 4.49 22.22
N GLU A 315 17.41 5.33 22.21
CA GLU A 315 16.02 4.98 21.90
C GLU A 315 15.83 4.34 20.52
N VAL A 316 16.74 4.60 19.57
CA VAL A 316 16.71 4.05 18.20
C VAL A 316 16.80 2.51 18.19
N LEU A 317 17.33 1.90 19.25
CA LEU A 317 17.35 0.44 19.37
C LEU A 317 15.93 -0.14 19.53
N ALA A 318 15.06 0.53 20.29
CA ALA A 318 13.66 0.12 20.41
C ALA A 318 12.90 0.29 19.09
N ASP A 319 13.20 1.36 18.33
CA ASP A 319 12.63 1.58 17.00
C ASP A 319 13.05 0.48 16.03
N ARG A 320 14.34 0.07 16.08
CA ARG A 320 14.86 -1.07 15.31
C ARG A 320 14.10 -2.34 15.65
N ASP A 321 13.96 -2.67 16.93
CA ASP A 321 13.26 -3.88 17.37
C ASP A 321 11.79 -3.86 16.93
N ARG A 322 11.14 -2.68 16.94
CA ARG A 322 9.78 -2.53 16.42
C ARG A 322 9.70 -2.82 14.92
N LEU A 323 10.61 -2.25 14.12
CA LEU A 323 10.64 -2.46 12.67
C LEU A 323 10.98 -3.90 12.26
N VAL A 324 11.85 -4.56 13.04
CA VAL A 324 12.49 -5.82 12.64
C VAL A 324 11.90 -7.04 13.34
N ASP A 325 11.43 -6.91 14.57
CA ASP A 325 10.89 -8.03 15.36
C ASP A 325 9.36 -7.93 15.49
N ALA A 326 8.83 -6.78 15.90
CA ALA A 326 7.39 -6.63 16.09
C ALA A 326 6.62 -6.61 14.75
N MET A 327 7.07 -5.79 13.80
CA MET A 327 6.52 -5.72 12.45
C MET A 327 7.12 -6.77 11.51
N GLY A 328 8.21 -7.41 11.91
CA GLY A 328 9.14 -8.11 11.01
C GLY A 328 8.55 -9.26 10.22
N ASP A 329 7.67 -10.05 10.83
CA ASP A 329 7.03 -11.20 10.19
C ASP A 329 5.69 -10.84 9.56
N LEU A 330 4.97 -9.86 10.12
CA LEU A 330 3.67 -9.41 9.64
C LEU A 330 3.82 -8.65 8.31
N PHE A 331 4.82 -7.77 8.23
CA PHE A 331 5.16 -7.04 7.02
C PHE A 331 5.99 -7.91 6.09
N LYS A 332 5.62 -7.89 4.82
CA LYS A 332 6.33 -8.57 3.74
C LYS A 332 6.89 -7.56 2.77
N VAL A 333 7.94 -7.98 2.08
CA VAL A 333 8.64 -7.18 1.07
C VAL A 333 8.72 -7.98 -0.22
N LEU A 334 8.30 -7.39 -1.32
CA LEU A 334 8.36 -7.95 -2.67
C LEU A 334 9.04 -6.96 -3.61
N ALA A 335 9.94 -7.44 -4.45
CA ALA A 335 10.53 -6.63 -5.52
C ALA A 335 10.14 -7.13 -6.90
N LEU A 336 9.92 -6.18 -7.81
CA LEU A 336 9.80 -6.42 -9.24
C LEU A 336 10.94 -5.69 -9.95
N ARG A 337 11.56 -6.30 -10.97
CA ARG A 337 12.58 -5.64 -11.79
C ARG A 337 12.51 -6.04 -13.25
N GLN A 338 13.14 -5.23 -14.09
CA GLN A 338 13.43 -5.62 -15.47
C GLN A 338 14.56 -6.67 -15.50
N THR A 339 14.59 -7.50 -16.55
CA THR A 339 15.51 -8.65 -16.67
C THR A 339 17.00 -8.28 -16.59
N ASP A 340 17.41 -7.20 -17.24
CA ASP A 340 18.80 -6.70 -17.29
C ASP A 340 19.14 -5.77 -16.11
N TRP A 341 18.15 -5.44 -15.28
CA TRP A 341 18.38 -4.71 -14.03
C TRP A 341 19.03 -5.62 -12.98
N PRO A 342 19.88 -5.07 -12.10
CA PRO A 342 20.60 -5.88 -11.11
C PRO A 342 19.66 -6.61 -10.15
N GLU A 343 20.07 -7.79 -9.67
CA GLU A 343 19.33 -8.50 -8.61
C GLU A 343 19.29 -7.64 -7.33
N PRO A 344 18.11 -7.43 -6.72
CA PRO A 344 17.97 -6.63 -5.52
C PRO A 344 18.57 -7.34 -4.30
N ALA A 345 19.24 -6.56 -3.45
CA ALA A 345 19.69 -7.06 -2.15
C ALA A 345 18.48 -7.28 -1.22
N GLY A 346 18.65 -8.17 -0.23
CA GLY A 346 17.67 -8.42 0.83
C GLY A 346 16.67 -9.55 0.59
N PHE A 347 16.79 -10.28 -0.53
CA PHE A 347 15.87 -11.36 -0.94
C PHE A 347 16.50 -12.76 -0.98
N ALA A 348 17.70 -12.92 -0.40
CA ALA A 348 18.48 -14.16 -0.43
C ALA A 348 18.24 -15.07 0.78
#